data_AF-A0A5E6MGX1-F1
#
_entry.id   AF-A0A5E6MGX1-F1
#
_cell.length_a   1.000
_cell.length_b   1.000
_cell.length_c   1.000
_cell.angle_alpha   90.00
_cell.angle_beta   90.00
_cell.angle_gamma   90.00
#
_symmetry.space_group_name_H-M   'P 1'
#
loop_
_entity.id
_entity.type
_entity.pdbx_description
1 polymer ?
#
loop_
_entity_poly.entity_id
_entity_poly.type
_entity_poly.pdbx_seq_one_letter_code
_entity_poly.pdbx_strand_id
1 'polypeptide(L)'
;MKIGVVGAGAVGAYYGARLARAGSEVVFLLRSDWEAVLRRGIWIEERGKESFHLYPVRGFRRTEEMGPCDLIIVALKTTAREALRELLPPLLKTGTILLALQNGLGNEEWMAEAFPGYRILGGIVFGCLTRIAPGRVENTGFGKIELGAHEGGSEALLREIALLFERAGVPCTVVENLEAARWRKLAWNIPFNGVSVAAGG
;
A
#
# COMPACT_ATOMS: atom_id res chain seq x y z
N MET A 1 -16.63 1.40 -0.51
CA MET A 1 -15.49 1.76 0.35
C MET A 1 -14.60 2.71 -0.43
N LYS A 2 -14.30 3.89 0.12
CA LYS A 2 -13.35 4.85 -0.43
C LYS A 2 -11.96 4.61 0.16
N ILE A 3 -10.98 4.47 -0.73
CA ILE A 3 -9.62 4.04 -0.40
C ILE A 3 -8.62 5.16 -0.70
N GLY A 4 -7.91 5.62 0.32
CA GLY A 4 -6.82 6.59 0.18
C GLY A 4 -5.48 5.89 0.07
N VAL A 5 -4.70 6.17 -0.97
CA VAL A 5 -3.33 5.65 -1.13
C VAL A 5 -2.34 6.74 -0.78
N VAL A 6 -1.67 6.59 0.37
CA VAL A 6 -0.65 7.50 0.87
C VAL A 6 0.73 6.91 0.59
N GLY A 7 1.35 7.41 -0.48
CA GLY A 7 2.61 6.87 -1.02
C GLY A 7 2.42 6.08 -2.31
N ALA A 8 2.02 6.77 -3.38
CA ALA A 8 1.88 6.20 -4.73
C ALA A 8 3.23 5.97 -5.45
N GLY A 9 4.19 5.34 -4.76
CA GLY A 9 5.36 4.73 -5.38
C GLY A 9 5.01 3.38 -6.01
N ALA A 10 5.96 2.46 -6.18
CA ALA A 10 5.71 1.16 -6.81
C ALA A 10 4.59 0.35 -6.10
N VAL A 11 4.69 0.18 -4.77
CA VAL A 11 3.71 -0.57 -3.97
C VAL A 11 2.32 0.09 -4.01
N GLY A 12 2.24 1.36 -3.63
CA GLY A 12 0.96 2.07 -3.55
C GLY A 12 0.27 2.22 -4.91
N ALA A 13 1.02 2.53 -5.97
CA ALA A 13 0.46 2.64 -7.31
C ALA A 13 0.00 1.28 -7.85
N TYR A 14 0.75 0.19 -7.65
CA TYR A 14 0.36 -1.15 -8.09
C TYR A 14 -0.95 -1.61 -7.44
N TYR A 15 -1.00 -1.62 -6.10
CA TYR A 15 -2.17 -2.11 -5.37
C TYR A 15 -3.36 -1.18 -5.49
N GLY A 16 -3.14 0.14 -5.39
CA GLY A 16 -4.19 1.12 -5.59
C GLY A 16 -4.77 1.05 -7.00
N ALA A 17 -3.94 0.86 -8.03
CA ALA A 17 -4.43 0.79 -9.41
C ALA A 17 -5.24 -0.48 -9.67
N ARG A 18 -4.84 -1.62 -9.09
CA ARG A 18 -5.61 -2.87 -9.14
C ARG A 18 -6.97 -2.71 -8.45
N LEU A 19 -7.01 -2.12 -7.26
CA LEU A 19 -8.26 -1.85 -6.54
C LEU A 19 -9.18 -0.91 -7.32
N ALA A 20 -8.63 0.15 -7.91
CA ALA A 20 -9.38 1.09 -8.75
C ALA A 20 -9.96 0.41 -10.00
N ARG A 21 -9.15 -0.42 -10.68
CA ARG A 21 -9.58 -1.22 -11.84
C ARG A 21 -10.70 -2.19 -11.49
N ALA A 22 -10.70 -2.72 -10.27
CA ALA A 22 -11.75 -3.60 -9.75
C ALA A 22 -13.04 -2.85 -9.34
N GLY A 23 -13.11 -1.53 -9.56
CA GLY A 23 -14.30 -0.70 -9.28
C GLY A 23 -14.31 -0.06 -7.90
N SER A 24 -13.23 -0.16 -7.12
CA SER A 24 -13.14 0.54 -5.84
C SER A 24 -12.93 2.05 -6.05
N GLU A 25 -13.48 2.85 -5.15
CA GLU A 25 -13.26 4.29 -5.17
C GLU A 25 -11.88 4.63 -4.60
N VAL A 26 -10.84 4.68 -5.44
CA VAL A 26 -9.46 4.93 -5.02
C VAL A 26 -9.02 6.36 -5.32
N VAL A 27 -8.43 7.02 -4.34
CA VAL A 27 -7.79 8.33 -4.47
C VAL A 27 -6.31 8.24 -4.10
N PHE A 28 -5.44 8.87 -4.87
CA PHE A 28 -3.99 8.75 -4.73
C PHE A 28 -3.36 10.06 -4.29
N LEU A 29 -2.53 10.01 -3.24
CA LEU A 29 -1.61 11.09 -2.93
C LEU A 29 -0.35 10.95 -3.80
N LEU A 30 -0.15 11.91 -4.71
CA LEU A 30 0.96 11.95 -5.66
C LEU A 30 1.85 13.16 -5.37
N ARG A 31 3.15 12.99 -5.59
CA ARG A 31 4.16 14.05 -5.46
C ARG A 31 4.72 14.43 -6.83
N SER A 32 5.92 13.92 -7.13
CA SER A 32 6.71 14.29 -8.31
C SER A 32 6.03 13.93 -9.61
N ASP A 33 5.22 12.87 -9.60
CA ASP A 33 4.65 12.28 -10.81
C ASP A 33 3.20 12.71 -11.03
N TRP A 34 2.66 13.62 -10.19
CA TRP A 34 1.24 14.01 -10.20
C TRP A 34 0.75 14.43 -11.59
N GLU A 35 1.49 15.30 -12.28
CA GLU A 35 1.07 15.75 -13.61
C GLU A 35 1.13 14.64 -14.66
N ALA A 36 2.17 13.80 -14.59
CA ALA A 36 2.32 12.68 -15.52
C ALA A 36 1.17 11.69 -15.34
N VAL A 37 0.85 11.34 -14.09
CA VAL A 37 -0.22 10.41 -13.75
C VAL A 37 -1.60 10.99 -14.09
N LEU A 38 -1.87 12.28 -13.89
CA LEU A 38 -3.15 12.87 -14.29
C LEU A 38 -3.31 12.92 -15.81
N ARG A 39 -2.26 13.29 -16.54
CA ARG A 39 -2.31 13.36 -18.01
C ARG A 39 -2.39 11.99 -18.66
N ARG A 40 -1.73 11.01 -18.06
CA ARG A 40 -1.41 9.75 -18.74
C ARG A 40 -1.89 8.49 -18.04
N GLY A 41 -2.32 8.56 -16.79
CA GLY A 41 -2.76 7.41 -16.01
C GLY A 41 -1.63 6.65 -15.31
N ILE A 42 -1.97 5.46 -14.80
CA ILE A 42 -1.02 4.50 -14.22
C ILE A 42 -1.00 3.24 -15.09
N TRP A 43 0.17 2.86 -15.57
CA TRP A 43 0.41 1.59 -16.27
C TRP A 43 1.02 0.56 -15.34
N ILE A 44 0.47 -0.64 -15.40
CA ILE A 44 0.99 -1.81 -14.73
C ILE A 44 1.51 -2.78 -15.78
N GLU A 45 2.77 -3.13 -15.67
CA GLU A 45 3.45 -4.15 -16.46
C GLU A 45 3.66 -5.39 -15.59
N GLU A 46 3.46 -6.57 -16.15
CA GLU A 46 3.71 -7.84 -15.49
C GLU A 46 4.66 -8.68 -16.34
N ARG A 47 5.82 -9.03 -15.76
CA ARG A 47 6.87 -9.81 -16.44
C ARG A 47 7.26 -9.22 -17.80
N GLY A 48 7.50 -7.90 -17.85
CA GLY A 48 7.89 -7.18 -19.06
C GLY A 48 6.79 -7.01 -20.12
N LYS A 49 5.53 -7.31 -19.80
CA LYS A 49 4.39 -7.09 -20.70
C LYS A 49 3.40 -6.13 -20.06
N GLU A 50 2.84 -5.22 -20.84
CA GLU A 50 1.73 -4.39 -20.37
C GLU A 50 0.57 -5.29 -19.93
N SER A 51 0.15 -5.14 -18.67
CA SER A 51 -0.95 -5.90 -18.07
C SER A 51 -2.22 -5.06 -18.11
N PHE A 52 -2.16 -3.80 -17.64
CA PHE A 52 -3.26 -2.86 -17.80
C PHE A 52 -2.87 -1.40 -17.62
N HIS A 53 -3.79 -0.54 -18.03
CA HIS A 53 -3.73 0.90 -17.91
C HIS A 53 -4.94 1.43 -17.13
N LEU A 54 -4.70 2.17 -16.05
CA LEU A 54 -5.71 2.88 -15.29
C LEU A 54 -5.76 4.35 -15.73
N TYR A 55 -6.86 4.73 -16.37
CA TYR A 55 -7.16 6.10 -16.75
C TYR A 55 -8.68 6.33 -16.82
N PRO A 56 -9.22 7.44 -16.29
CA PRO A 56 -8.54 8.50 -15.55
C PRO A 56 -8.11 8.08 -14.13
N VAL A 57 -7.18 8.82 -13.52
CA VAL A 57 -6.71 8.60 -12.14
C VAL A 57 -7.17 9.74 -11.25
N ARG A 58 -7.77 9.43 -10.10
CA ARG A 58 -8.13 10.41 -9.06
C ARG A 58 -6.91 10.73 -8.18
N GLY A 59 -6.00 11.53 -8.74
CA GLY A 59 -4.73 11.89 -8.11
C GLY A 59 -4.71 13.31 -7.55
N PHE A 60 -4.22 13.47 -6.33
CA PHE A 60 -4.17 14.75 -5.61
C PHE A 60 -2.75 15.03 -5.09
N ARG A 61 -2.44 16.31 -4.86
CA ARG A 61 -1.17 16.71 -4.22
C ARG A 61 -1.30 16.90 -2.71
N ARG A 62 -2.54 17.07 -2.24
CA ARG A 62 -2.88 17.45 -0.87
C ARG A 62 -3.96 16.52 -0.34
N THR A 63 -3.83 16.08 0.90
CA THR A 63 -4.75 15.11 1.50
C THR A 63 -6.10 15.75 1.84
N GLU A 64 -6.14 17.07 2.01
CA GLU A 64 -7.37 17.86 2.16
C GLU A 64 -8.28 17.76 0.93
N GLU A 65 -7.69 17.64 -0.27
CA GLU A 65 -8.43 17.50 -1.53
C GLU A 65 -8.96 16.08 -1.74
N MET A 66 -8.30 15.09 -1.12
CA MET A 66 -8.74 13.70 -1.16
C MET A 66 -9.97 13.49 -0.26
N GLY A 67 -10.00 14.15 0.89
CA GLY A 67 -11.05 14.04 1.90
C GLY A 67 -11.10 12.69 2.62
N PRO A 68 -12.06 12.49 3.55
CA PRO A 68 -12.10 11.30 4.40
C PRO A 68 -12.21 9.99 3.65
N CYS A 69 -11.54 8.94 4.14
CA CYS A 69 -11.46 7.60 3.53
C CYS A 69 -11.89 6.51 4.53
N ASP A 70 -12.41 5.38 4.04
CA ASP A 70 -12.75 4.22 4.88
C ASP A 70 -11.50 3.38 5.18
N LEU A 71 -10.63 3.23 4.18
CA LEU A 71 -9.38 2.50 4.24
C LEU A 71 -8.26 3.42 3.72
N ILE A 72 -7.16 3.50 4.45
CA ILE A 72 -5.96 4.21 4.03
C ILE A 72 -4.82 3.21 3.89
N ILE A 73 -4.34 3.05 2.66
CA ILE A 73 -3.16 2.25 2.35
C ILE A 73 -1.93 3.13 2.55
N VAL A 74 -1.12 2.80 3.55
CA VAL A 74 0.15 3.46 3.84
C VAL A 74 1.27 2.71 3.14
N ALA A 75 1.80 3.30 2.07
CA ALA A 75 2.87 2.76 1.24
C ALA A 75 4.04 3.75 1.06
N LEU A 76 4.06 4.83 1.86
CA LEU A 76 5.18 5.77 1.92
C LEU A 76 6.46 5.05 2.38
N LYS A 77 7.65 5.52 1.98
CA LYS A 77 8.90 4.96 2.53
C LYS A 77 8.95 5.17 4.05
N THR A 78 9.41 4.16 4.79
CA THR A 78 9.52 4.20 6.26
C THR A 78 10.42 5.32 6.78
N THR A 79 11.37 5.77 5.97
CA THR A 79 12.24 6.93 6.27
C THR A 79 11.48 8.26 6.30
N ALA A 80 10.25 8.31 5.80
CA ALA A 80 9.39 9.49 5.79
C ALA A 80 8.13 9.28 6.65
N ARG A 81 8.15 8.34 7.61
CA ARG A 81 6.97 8.01 8.44
C ARG A 81 6.42 9.22 9.20
N GLU A 82 7.28 10.11 9.69
CA GLU A 82 6.84 11.29 10.48
C GLU A 82 5.91 12.21 9.68
N ALA A 83 6.06 12.27 8.36
CA ALA A 83 5.16 13.04 7.50
C ALA A 83 3.71 12.53 7.57
N LEU A 84 3.46 11.27 7.98
CA LEU A 84 2.11 10.74 8.12
C LEU A 84 1.30 11.51 9.17
N ARG A 85 1.94 12.10 10.19
CA ARG A 85 1.25 12.92 11.21
C ARG A 85 0.55 14.13 10.61
N GLU A 86 1.08 14.67 9.52
CA GLU A 86 0.48 15.79 8.77
C GLU A 86 -0.42 15.28 7.64
N LEU A 87 -0.03 14.19 6.97
CA LEU A 87 -0.75 13.69 5.79
C LEU A 87 -2.06 12.98 6.13
N LEU A 88 -2.11 12.19 7.21
CA LEU A 88 -3.29 11.36 7.50
C LEU A 88 -4.49 12.13 8.05
N PRO A 89 -4.38 13.13 8.94
CA PRO A 89 -5.54 13.74 9.59
C PRO A 89 -6.69 14.16 8.67
N PRO A 90 -6.46 14.78 7.49
CA PRO A 90 -7.56 15.15 6.57
C PRO A 90 -8.32 13.95 5.97
N LEU A 91 -7.72 12.76 6.00
CA LEU A 91 -8.28 11.52 5.48
C LEU A 91 -9.04 10.72 6.54
N LEU A 92 -8.84 11.04 7.82
CA LEU A 92 -9.40 10.28 8.93
C LEU A 92 -10.85 10.65 9.21
N LYS A 93 -11.66 9.63 9.48
CA LYS A 93 -13.02 9.69 10.04
C LYS A 93 -13.26 8.53 10.99
N THR A 94 -14.33 8.60 11.78
CA THR A 94 -14.72 7.48 12.66
C THR A 94 -14.79 6.16 11.87
N GLY A 95 -14.07 5.15 12.37
CA GLY A 95 -14.02 3.82 11.77
C GLY A 95 -13.00 3.64 10.64
N THR A 96 -12.20 4.66 10.31
CA THR A 96 -11.12 4.55 9.32
C THR A 96 -10.14 3.45 9.70
N ILE A 97 -9.68 2.70 8.69
CA ILE A 97 -8.70 1.63 8.83
C ILE A 97 -7.38 2.09 8.22
N LEU A 98 -6.28 1.93 8.95
CA LEU A 98 -4.93 2.15 8.46
C LEU A 98 -4.30 0.81 8.12
N LEU A 99 -3.87 0.64 6.86
CA LEU A 99 -3.21 -0.57 6.38
C LEU A 99 -1.77 -0.26 5.99
N ALA A 100 -0.79 -0.72 6.78
CA ALA A 100 0.62 -0.61 6.45
C ALA A 100 1.04 -1.68 5.45
N LEU A 101 1.39 -1.26 4.23
CA LEU A 101 2.03 -2.12 3.22
C LEU A 101 3.56 -1.94 3.17
N GLN A 102 4.11 -1.18 4.12
CA GLN A 102 5.53 -0.90 4.22
C GLN A 102 6.33 -2.16 4.59
N ASN A 103 7.57 -2.23 4.13
CA ASN A 103 8.54 -3.23 4.59
C ASN A 103 9.12 -2.81 5.96
N GLY A 104 9.62 -3.78 6.72
CA GLY A 104 10.24 -3.57 8.04
C GLY A 104 9.37 -4.00 9.22
N LEU A 105 9.86 -3.72 10.43
CA LEU A 105 9.16 -3.84 11.72
C LEU A 105 8.83 -2.45 12.27
N GLY A 106 7.92 -2.39 13.25
CA GLY A 106 7.63 -1.15 13.98
C GLY A 106 6.72 -0.20 13.22
N ASN A 107 6.16 -0.58 12.07
CA ASN A 107 5.31 0.31 11.29
C ASN A 107 3.92 0.40 11.92
N GLU A 108 3.36 -0.75 12.27
CA GLU A 108 2.06 -0.87 12.90
C GLU A 108 2.07 -0.30 14.32
N GLU A 109 3.10 -0.58 15.11
CA GLU A 109 3.30 -0.05 16.46
C GLU A 109 3.38 1.48 16.44
N TRP A 110 4.24 2.03 15.58
CA TRP A 110 4.37 3.48 15.44
C TRP A 110 3.05 4.13 14.99
N MET A 111 2.29 3.50 14.10
CA MET A 111 1.00 4.03 13.67
C MET A 111 -0.05 3.98 14.78
N ALA A 112 -0.08 2.91 15.58
CA ALA A 112 -0.95 2.80 16.75
C ALA A 112 -0.67 3.92 17.77
N GLU A 113 0.62 4.19 18.04
CA GLU A 113 1.03 5.30 18.91
C GLU A 113 0.69 6.67 18.32
N ALA A 114 0.89 6.86 17.01
CA ALA A 114 0.67 8.14 16.36
C ALA A 114 -0.82 8.45 16.12
N PHE A 115 -1.66 7.43 15.94
CA PHE A 115 -3.08 7.53 15.60
C PHE A 115 -3.93 6.63 16.52
N PRO A 116 -3.97 6.92 17.83
CA PRO A 116 -4.71 6.11 18.78
C PRO A 116 -6.21 6.10 18.46
N GLY A 117 -6.84 4.93 18.67
CA GLY A 117 -8.28 4.74 18.45
C GLY A 117 -8.70 4.40 17.02
N TYR A 118 -7.74 4.26 16.09
CA TYR A 118 -7.98 3.74 14.74
C TYR A 118 -7.62 2.26 14.64
N ARG A 119 -8.22 1.57 13.67
CA ARG A 119 -7.89 0.17 13.41
C ARG A 119 -6.60 0.10 12.59
N ILE A 120 -5.63 -0.67 13.06
CA ILE A 120 -4.33 -0.83 12.42
C ILE A 120 -4.17 -2.25 11.91
N LEU A 121 -3.99 -2.38 10.61
CA LEU A 121 -3.73 -3.64 9.91
C LEU A 121 -2.32 -3.61 9.30
N GLY A 122 -1.67 -4.77 9.29
CA GLY A 122 -0.41 -4.99 8.60
C GLY A 122 -0.62 -5.81 7.34
N GLY A 123 -0.05 -5.36 6.23
CA GLY A 123 0.03 -6.12 4.99
C GLY A 123 1.46 -6.40 4.58
N ILE A 124 1.79 -7.68 4.46
CA ILE A 124 3.09 -8.18 4.09
C ILE A 124 3.09 -8.44 2.59
N VAL A 125 3.67 -7.49 1.85
CA VAL A 125 3.75 -7.54 0.38
C VAL A 125 4.84 -8.50 -0.10
N PHE A 126 4.47 -9.55 -0.84
CA PHE A 126 5.42 -10.42 -1.55
C PHE A 126 5.37 -10.13 -3.05
N GLY A 127 5.89 -8.97 -3.44
CA GLY A 127 5.96 -8.52 -4.82
C GLY A 127 7.33 -7.96 -5.17
N CYS A 128 7.72 -8.10 -6.44
CA CYS A 128 8.90 -7.47 -7.01
C CYS A 128 8.42 -6.27 -7.81
N LEU A 129 8.08 -5.19 -7.10
CA LEU A 129 7.43 -4.00 -7.64
C LEU A 129 8.46 -2.88 -7.86
N THR A 130 8.66 -2.50 -9.11
CA THR A 130 9.60 -1.44 -9.50
C THR A 130 8.85 -0.34 -10.23
N ARG A 131 9.04 0.91 -9.79
CA ARG A 131 8.56 2.07 -10.56
C ARG A 131 9.60 2.40 -11.62
N ILE A 132 9.33 2.03 -12.87
CA ILE A 132 10.26 2.17 -13.99
C ILE A 132 10.18 3.54 -14.69
N ALA A 133 9.05 4.25 -14.55
CA ALA A 133 8.87 5.62 -15.03
C ALA A 133 7.73 6.32 -14.25
N PRO A 134 7.55 7.66 -14.38
CA PRO A 134 6.40 8.34 -13.81
C PRO A 134 5.09 7.71 -14.27
N GLY A 135 4.31 7.18 -13.32
CA GLY A 135 3.06 6.46 -13.60
C GLY A 135 3.22 5.07 -14.20
N ARG A 136 4.42 4.49 -14.27
CA ARG A 136 4.62 3.11 -14.78
C ARG A 136 5.26 2.23 -13.70
N VAL A 137 4.60 1.13 -13.39
CA VAL A 137 5.06 0.14 -12.40
C VAL A 137 5.15 -1.22 -13.06
N GLU A 138 6.29 -1.87 -12.88
CA GLU A 138 6.50 -3.26 -13.28
C GLU A 138 6.41 -4.17 -12.05
N ASN A 139 5.68 -5.28 -12.19
CA ASN A 139 5.70 -6.41 -11.27
C ASN A 139 6.35 -7.63 -11.96
N THR A 140 7.49 -8.07 -11.46
CA THR A 140 8.15 -9.30 -11.92
C THR A 140 7.90 -10.49 -10.97
N GLY A 141 7.23 -10.27 -9.84
CA GLY A 141 7.05 -11.25 -8.77
C GLY A 141 5.60 -11.69 -8.57
N PHE A 142 5.35 -12.33 -7.42
CA PHE A 142 4.04 -12.92 -7.09
C PHE A 142 2.94 -11.88 -6.86
N GLY A 143 3.29 -10.70 -6.31
CA GLY A 143 2.35 -9.61 -6.05
C GLY A 143 1.34 -9.90 -4.94
N LYS A 144 1.47 -11.00 -4.19
CA LYS A 144 0.54 -11.39 -3.12
C LYS A 144 0.70 -10.54 -1.85
N ILE A 145 -0.33 -10.51 -1.01
CA ILE A 145 -0.32 -9.88 0.31
C ILE A 145 -0.67 -10.94 1.38
N GLU A 146 0.01 -10.90 2.51
CA GLU A 146 -0.45 -11.56 3.74
C GLU A 146 -0.93 -10.49 4.72
N LEU A 147 -2.19 -10.55 5.16
CA LEU A 147 -2.83 -9.57 6.04
C LEU A 147 -2.93 -10.07 7.47
N GLY A 148 -2.63 -9.22 8.44
CA GLY A 148 -2.88 -9.47 9.85
C GLY A 148 -3.33 -8.21 10.57
N ALA A 149 -3.98 -8.38 11.72
CA ALA A 149 -4.37 -7.27 12.58
C ALA A 149 -3.25 -6.95 13.56
N HIS A 150 -3.06 -5.65 13.84
CA HIS A 150 -2.25 -5.17 14.94
C HIS A 150 -3.16 -4.60 16.05
N GLU A 151 -4.08 -3.69 15.69
CA GLU A 151 -5.02 -3.09 16.64
C GLU A 151 -6.43 -3.00 16.04
N GLY A 152 -7.43 -3.45 16.80
CA GLY A 152 -8.86 -3.29 16.44
C GLY A 152 -9.33 -4.05 15.18
N GLY A 153 -8.53 -4.98 14.65
CA GLY A 153 -8.87 -5.79 13.48
C GLY A 153 -9.51 -7.13 13.85
N SER A 154 -10.82 -7.27 13.64
CA SER A 154 -11.50 -8.57 13.78
C SER A 154 -11.20 -9.49 12.59
N GLU A 155 -11.40 -10.79 12.79
CA GLU A 155 -11.27 -11.78 11.71
C GLU A 155 -12.21 -11.46 10.52
N ALA A 156 -13.44 -11.02 10.81
CA ALA A 156 -14.40 -10.60 9.79
C ALA A 156 -13.87 -9.42 8.96
N LEU A 157 -13.25 -8.43 9.60
CA LEU A 157 -12.66 -7.30 8.91
C LEU A 157 -11.46 -7.73 8.06
N LEU A 158 -10.56 -8.57 8.60
CA LEU A 158 -9.42 -9.09 7.84
C LEU A 158 -9.87 -9.84 6.59
N ARG A 159 -10.93 -10.67 6.71
CA ARG A 159 -11.54 -11.37 5.57
C ARG A 159 -12.17 -10.41 4.57
N GLU A 160 -12.84 -9.35 5.03
CA GLU A 160 -13.41 -8.30 4.14
C GLU A 160 -12.31 -7.62 3.31
N ILE A 161 -11.22 -7.20 3.96
CA ILE A 161 -10.09 -6.55 3.29
C ILE A 161 -9.33 -7.54 2.38
N ALA A 162 -9.18 -8.80 2.80
CA ALA A 162 -8.59 -9.83 1.94
C ALA A 162 -9.41 -10.03 0.66
N LEU A 163 -10.72 -10.20 0.77
CA LEU A 163 -11.64 -10.32 -0.37
C LEU A 163 -11.61 -9.09 -1.28
N LEU A 164 -11.39 -7.90 -0.73
CA LEU A 164 -11.23 -6.66 -1.51
C LEU A 164 -10.01 -6.75 -2.44
N PHE A 165 -8.87 -7.22 -1.94
CA PHE A 165 -7.67 -7.44 -2.75
C PHE A 165 -7.83 -8.61 -3.73
N GLU A 166 -8.46 -9.71 -3.31
CA GLU A 166 -8.70 -10.88 -4.17
C GLU A 166 -9.58 -10.54 -5.38
N ARG A 167 -10.66 -9.76 -5.18
CA ARG A 167 -11.48 -9.23 -6.28
C ARG A 167 -10.70 -8.33 -7.24
N ALA A 168 -9.62 -7.72 -6.78
CA ALA A 168 -8.69 -6.94 -7.59
C ALA A 168 -7.57 -7.78 -8.25
N GLY A 169 -7.69 -9.11 -8.19
CA GLY A 169 -6.73 -10.05 -8.73
C GLY A 169 -5.40 -10.06 -7.97
N VAL A 170 -5.42 -9.68 -6.69
CA VAL A 170 -4.27 -9.74 -5.78
C VAL A 170 -4.50 -10.89 -4.81
N PRO A 171 -3.73 -12.00 -4.89
CA PRO A 171 -3.83 -13.06 -3.90
C PRO A 171 -3.58 -12.50 -2.50
N CYS A 172 -4.53 -12.70 -1.59
CA CYS A 172 -4.50 -12.06 -0.28
C CYS A 172 -4.95 -13.03 0.81
N THR A 173 -4.02 -13.49 1.65
CA THR A 173 -4.33 -14.44 2.73
C THR A 173 -4.28 -13.76 4.09
N VAL A 174 -5.11 -14.21 5.03
CA VAL A 174 -5.06 -13.74 6.42
C VAL A 174 -4.10 -14.60 7.23
N VAL A 175 -3.26 -13.97 8.06
CA VAL A 175 -2.35 -14.65 8.99
C VAL A 175 -2.87 -14.53 10.43
N GLU A 176 -2.69 -15.59 11.20
CA GLU A 176 -3.07 -15.62 12.62
C GLU A 176 -2.16 -14.74 13.48
N ASN A 177 -0.87 -14.68 13.13
CA ASN A 177 0.13 -13.90 13.86
C ASN A 177 0.92 -13.01 12.89
N LEU A 178 0.56 -11.72 12.87
CA LEU A 178 1.19 -10.70 12.03
C LEU A 178 2.68 -10.55 12.34
N GLU A 179 3.06 -10.54 13.62
CA GLU A 179 4.44 -10.36 14.07
C GLU A 179 5.33 -11.50 13.57
N ALA A 180 4.90 -12.75 13.77
CA ALA A 180 5.62 -13.93 13.30
C ALA A 180 5.78 -13.93 11.76
N ALA A 181 4.76 -13.49 11.03
CA ALA A 181 4.82 -13.37 9.58
C ALA A 181 5.78 -12.25 9.13
N ARG A 182 5.81 -11.11 9.83
CA ARG A 182 6.78 -10.02 9.60
C ARG A 182 8.22 -10.50 9.80
N TRP A 183 8.50 -11.19 10.90
CA TRP A 183 9.82 -11.78 11.18
C TRP A 183 10.24 -12.80 10.11
N ARG A 184 9.32 -13.67 9.67
CA ARG A 184 9.58 -14.61 8.58
C ARG A 184 9.98 -13.90 7.29
N LYS A 185 9.31 -12.79 6.96
CA LYS A 185 9.68 -11.97 5.79
C LYS A 185 11.06 -11.31 5.97
N LEU A 186 11.42 -10.92 7.18
CA LEU A 186 12.71 -10.27 7.46
C LEU A 186 13.89 -11.22 7.39
N ALA A 187 13.68 -12.50 7.74
CA ALA A 187 14.67 -13.53 7.49
C ALA A 187 15.07 -13.61 6.00
N TRP A 188 14.20 -13.16 5.08
CA TRP A 188 14.53 -12.94 3.67
C TRP A 188 15.10 -11.54 3.42
N ASN A 189 14.41 -10.48 3.83
CA ASN A 189 14.80 -9.10 3.48
C ASN A 189 16.17 -8.70 4.01
N ILE A 190 16.56 -9.12 5.22
CA ILE A 190 17.82 -8.73 5.86
C ILE A 190 19.03 -9.21 5.03
N PRO A 191 19.19 -10.52 4.74
CA PRO A 191 20.34 -10.97 3.94
C PRO A 191 20.26 -10.47 2.50
N PHE A 192 19.12 -10.61 1.82
CA PHE A 192 19.05 -10.32 0.39
C PHE A 192 19.16 -8.82 0.08
N ASN A 193 18.40 -7.96 0.76
CA ASN A 193 18.46 -6.53 0.45
C ASN A 193 19.80 -5.91 0.87
N GLY A 194 20.32 -6.31 2.04
CA GLY A 194 21.60 -5.80 2.55
C GLY A 194 22.78 -6.20 1.67
N VAL A 195 22.90 -7.50 1.37
CA VAL A 195 24.01 -8.03 0.57
C VAL A 195 23.95 -7.58 -0.87
N SER A 196 22.77 -7.55 -1.51
CA SER A 196 22.65 -7.08 -2.91
C SER A 196 23.12 -5.63 -3.07
N VAL A 197 22.75 -4.74 -2.14
CA VAL A 197 23.23 -3.34 -2.18
C VAL A 197 24.73 -3.28 -1.91
N ALA A 198 25.24 -4.02 -0.92
CA ALA A 198 26.66 -4.05 -0.62
C ALA A 198 27.51 -4.62 -1.78
N ALA A 199 26.94 -5.52 -2.58
CA ALA A 199 27.59 -6.15 -3.73
C ALA A 199 27.47 -5.36 -5.04
N GLY A 200 26.82 -4.18 -5.04
CA GLY A 200 26.79 -3.26 -6.18
C GLY A 200 25.45 -3.14 -6.92
N GLY A 201 24.39 -3.84 -6.48
CA GLY A 201 23.04 -3.73 -7.04
C GLY A 201 22.76 -4.69 -8.17
#